data_AF-A0A2W4TIP2-F1
#
_entry.id   AF-A0A2W4TIP2-F1
#
_cell.length_a   1.000
_cell.length_b   1.000
_cell.length_c   1.000
_cell.angle_alpha   90.00
_cell.angle_beta   90.00
_cell.angle_gamma   90.00
#
_symmetry.space_group_name_H-M   'P 1'
#
loop_
_entity.id
_entity.type
_entity.pdbx_description
1 polymer ?
#
loop_
_entity_poly.entity_id
_entity_poly.type
_entity_poly.pdbx_seq_one_letter_code
_entity_poly.pdbx_strand_id
1 'polypeptide(L)'
;MKIPEIDKVEFNATGADGTHMRFTSNLLNFLANRRIPRKFHLSDWLQALDNEMLYHLRELARMALDDPESMGTTVDDIVSLVIHILAAERQTVEVNFRKDQLGHYISMLHHLAALERLRRNGLLAYKSFMSIEPEAANEVVIPQGAIYQADAIRREIMQSMH
;
A
#
# COMPACT_ATOMS: atom_id res chain seq x y z
N MET A 1 -19.44 -18.81 31.62
CA MET A 1 -18.41 -17.76 31.54
C MET A 1 -18.55 -17.13 30.16
N LYS A 2 -19.13 -15.93 30.07
CA LYS A 2 -19.30 -15.22 28.78
C LYS A 2 -17.94 -14.62 28.40
N ILE A 3 -17.42 -15.00 27.26
CA ILE A 3 -16.27 -14.33 26.63
C ILE A 3 -16.77 -12.93 26.27
N PRO A 4 -16.07 -11.84 26.64
CA PRO A 4 -16.49 -10.51 26.22
C PRO A 4 -16.44 -10.45 24.69
N GLU A 5 -17.53 -9.98 24.06
CA GLU A 5 -17.53 -9.60 22.66
C GLU A 5 -16.40 -8.58 22.48
N ILE A 6 -15.39 -8.97 21.69
CA ILE A 6 -14.38 -8.04 21.23
C ILE A 6 -15.13 -7.10 20.29
N ASP A 7 -15.25 -5.83 20.67
CA ASP A 7 -15.79 -4.78 19.82
C ASP A 7 -15.13 -4.89 18.44
N LYS A 8 -15.90 -5.28 17.42
CA LYS A 8 -15.47 -5.21 16.03
C LYS A 8 -15.21 -3.75 15.72
N VAL A 9 -13.95 -3.35 15.71
CA VAL A 9 -13.56 -2.03 15.21
C VAL A 9 -13.54 -2.10 13.69
N GLU A 10 -14.68 -1.84 13.07
CA GLU A 10 -14.75 -1.66 11.61
C GLU A 10 -14.04 -0.36 11.24
N PHE A 11 -12.76 -0.45 10.88
CA PHE A 11 -12.06 0.64 10.22
C PHE A 11 -12.54 0.75 8.77
N ASN A 12 -13.67 1.42 8.65
CA ASN A 12 -14.17 1.92 7.40
C ASN A 12 -13.30 3.11 7.01
N ALA A 13 -12.30 2.90 6.14
CA ALA A 13 -11.62 4.01 5.48
C ALA A 13 -12.70 4.83 4.79
N THR A 14 -13.14 5.91 5.42
CA THR A 14 -14.30 6.68 4.98
C THR A 14 -13.73 7.93 4.37
N GLY A 15 -13.97 8.14 3.07
CA GLY A 15 -13.59 9.39 2.42
C GLY A 15 -14.26 10.58 3.10
N ALA A 16 -13.77 11.79 2.84
CA ALA A 16 -14.34 13.04 3.35
C ALA A 16 -15.86 13.22 3.08
N ASP A 17 -16.45 12.44 2.17
CA ASP A 17 -17.86 12.43 1.79
C ASP A 17 -18.70 11.34 2.48
N GLY A 18 -18.13 10.56 3.40
CA GLY A 18 -18.85 9.47 4.08
C GLY A 18 -18.89 8.15 3.31
N THR A 19 -18.22 8.04 2.15
CA THR A 19 -18.18 6.80 1.38
C THR A 19 -17.05 5.88 1.84
N HIS A 20 -17.33 4.57 1.94
CA HIS A 20 -16.28 3.57 2.17
C HIS A 20 -15.31 3.55 0.98
N MET A 21 -14.07 3.93 1.25
CA MET A 21 -12.95 3.92 0.33
C MET A 21 -12.53 2.48 0.07
N ARG A 22 -13.00 1.92 -1.05
CA ARG A 22 -12.57 0.60 -1.54
C ARG A 22 -11.38 0.75 -2.45
N PHE A 23 -10.18 0.41 -1.96
CA PHE A 23 -8.95 0.57 -2.72
C PHE A 23 -8.91 -0.34 -3.94
N THR A 24 -9.51 -1.54 -3.87
CA THR A 24 -9.66 -2.41 -5.05
C THR A 24 -10.41 -1.69 -6.17
N SER A 25 -11.57 -1.08 -5.87
CA SER A 25 -12.35 -0.36 -6.87
C SER A 25 -11.59 0.85 -7.43
N ASN A 26 -10.86 1.57 -6.57
CA ASN A 26 -10.02 2.69 -7.00
C ASN A 26 -8.92 2.23 -7.98
N LEU A 27 -8.21 1.14 -7.65
CA LEU A 27 -7.18 0.56 -8.51
C LEU A 27 -7.77 0.08 -9.84
N LEU A 28 -8.88 -0.65 -9.82
CA LEU A 28 -9.52 -1.14 -11.05
C LEU A 28 -9.96 0.01 -11.97
N ASN A 29 -10.54 1.07 -11.40
CA ASN A 29 -10.87 2.28 -12.14
C ASN A 29 -9.62 2.97 -12.69
N PHE A 30 -8.53 3.03 -11.91
CA PHE A 30 -7.25 3.54 -12.40
C PHE A 30 -6.77 2.74 -13.60
N LEU A 31 -6.67 1.41 -13.47
CA LEU A 31 -6.21 0.49 -14.52
C LEU A 31 -7.03 0.61 -15.80
N ALA A 32 -8.36 0.66 -15.71
CA ALA A 32 -9.26 0.80 -16.85
C ALA A 32 -9.10 2.13 -17.60
N ASN A 33 -8.73 3.21 -16.89
CA ASN A 33 -8.58 4.54 -17.46
C ASN A 33 -7.13 4.90 -17.84
N ARG A 34 -6.18 3.96 -17.70
CA ARG A 34 -4.78 4.19 -18.09
C ARG A 34 -4.68 4.41 -19.60
N ARG A 35 -4.30 5.62 -20.00
CA ARG A 35 -4.01 5.97 -21.41
C ARG A 35 -2.62 5.55 -21.87
N ILE A 36 -1.76 5.13 -20.94
CA ILE A 36 -0.36 4.83 -21.24
C ILE A 36 -0.24 3.34 -21.58
N PRO A 37 0.19 2.96 -22.80
CA PRO A 37 0.29 1.56 -23.23
C PRO A 37 1.45 0.79 -22.57
N ARG A 38 2.14 1.40 -21.58
CA ARG A 38 3.28 0.78 -20.89
C ARG A 38 2.82 -0.14 -19.78
N LYS A 39 3.70 -1.10 -19.45
CA LYS A 39 3.56 -2.00 -18.31
C LYS A 39 3.14 -1.22 -17.05
N PHE A 40 2.20 -1.78 -16.29
CA PHE A 40 1.80 -1.22 -15.01
C PHE A 40 2.91 -1.39 -13.98
N HIS A 41 3.15 -0.33 -13.20
CA HIS A 41 3.98 -0.36 -12.00
C HIS A 41 3.15 0.20 -10.85
N LEU A 42 3.28 -0.39 -9.66
CA LEU A 42 2.55 0.06 -8.48
C LEU A 42 2.76 1.56 -8.19
N SER A 43 3.98 2.07 -8.41
CA SER A 43 4.25 3.51 -8.26
C SER A 43 3.36 4.41 -9.13
N ASP A 44 2.88 3.94 -10.30
CA ASP A 44 1.98 4.72 -11.16
C ASP A 44 0.66 5.02 -10.42
N TRP A 45 0.12 4.03 -9.72
CA TRP A 45 -1.14 4.16 -8.98
C TRP A 45 -0.94 4.95 -7.69
N LEU A 46 0.13 4.65 -6.93
CA LEU A 46 0.43 5.38 -5.69
C LEU A 46 0.60 6.88 -5.93
N GLN A 47 1.22 7.28 -7.05
CA GLN A 47 1.36 8.68 -7.44
C GLN A 47 0.03 9.35 -7.82
N ALA A 48 -1.01 8.58 -8.15
CA ALA A 48 -2.33 9.10 -8.50
C ALA A 48 -3.27 9.25 -7.30
N LEU A 49 -2.98 8.59 -6.18
CA LEU A 49 -3.73 8.74 -4.92
C LEU A 49 -3.49 10.13 -4.31
N ASP A 50 -4.39 10.66 -3.50
CA ASP A 50 -4.10 11.85 -2.69
C ASP A 50 -3.41 11.46 -1.36
N ASN A 51 -3.05 12.47 -0.54
CA ASN A 51 -2.35 12.22 0.72
C ASN A 51 -3.20 11.49 1.77
N GLU A 52 -4.52 11.69 1.73
CA GLU A 52 -5.49 11.06 2.65
C GLU A 52 -5.64 9.59 2.26
N MET A 53 -5.82 9.30 0.98
CA MET A 53 -5.83 7.94 0.43
C MET A 53 -4.54 7.19 0.73
N LEU A 54 -3.36 7.83 0.60
CA LEU A 54 -2.09 7.22 0.96
C LEU A 54 -1.96 6.94 2.47
N TYR A 55 -2.50 7.83 3.32
CA TYR A 55 -2.56 7.59 4.76
C TYR A 55 -3.44 6.38 5.08
N HIS A 56 -4.65 6.33 4.53
CA HIS A 56 -5.58 5.23 4.77
C HIS A 56 -5.06 3.90 4.22
N LEU A 57 -4.43 3.89 3.04
CA LEU A 57 -3.82 2.69 2.48
C LEU A 57 -2.73 2.14 3.41
N ARG A 58 -1.87 3.02 3.94
CA ARG A 58 -0.81 2.63 4.89
C ARG A 58 -1.40 2.06 6.17
N GLU A 59 -2.37 2.74 6.78
CA GLU A 59 -2.98 2.27 8.03
C GLU A 59 -3.75 0.96 7.83
N LEU A 60 -4.44 0.83 6.70
CA LEU A 60 -5.14 -0.41 6.35
C LEU A 60 -4.17 -1.58 6.23
N ALA A 61 -3.05 -1.37 5.52
CA ALA A 61 -2.01 -2.39 5.38
C ALA A 61 -1.34 -2.73 6.72
N ARG A 62 -1.14 -1.75 7.60
CA ARG A 62 -0.61 -1.98 8.95
C ARG A 62 -1.54 -2.86 9.77
N MET A 63 -2.82 -2.50 9.84
CA MET A 63 -3.82 -3.26 10.61
C MET A 63 -3.94 -4.69 10.09
N ALA A 64 -3.88 -4.89 8.77
CA ALA A 64 -3.98 -6.22 8.17
C ALA A 64 -2.79 -7.13 8.52
N LEU A 65 -1.65 -6.55 8.92
CA LEU A 65 -0.49 -7.27 9.44
C LEU A 65 -0.62 -7.53 10.95
N ASP A 66 -1.06 -6.53 11.70
CA ASP A 66 -1.11 -6.56 13.17
C ASP A 66 -2.23 -7.46 13.71
N ASP A 67 -3.44 -7.37 13.14
CA ASP A 67 -4.62 -8.08 13.62
C ASP A 67 -5.63 -8.35 12.49
N PRO A 68 -5.34 -9.33 11.61
CA PRO A 68 -6.22 -9.65 10.48
C PRO A 68 -7.59 -10.20 10.92
N GLU A 69 -7.72 -10.76 12.12
CA GLU A 69 -8.97 -11.40 12.56
C GLU A 69 -10.06 -10.36 12.93
N SER A 70 -9.66 -9.18 13.40
CA SER A 70 -10.61 -8.11 13.76
C SER A 70 -11.13 -7.30 12.57
N MET A 71 -10.52 -7.45 11.40
CA MET A 71 -10.74 -6.57 10.24
C MET A 71 -11.81 -7.03 9.23
N GLY A 72 -12.32 -8.27 9.34
CA GLY A 72 -13.43 -8.76 8.52
C GLY A 72 -13.29 -8.48 7.01
N THR A 73 -14.29 -7.81 6.42
CA THR A 73 -14.37 -7.49 4.98
C THR A 73 -13.28 -6.52 4.50
N THR A 74 -12.64 -5.78 5.40
CA THR A 74 -11.56 -4.87 5.05
C THR A 74 -10.27 -5.62 4.76
N VAL A 75 -10.08 -6.82 5.35
CA VAL A 75 -9.03 -7.76 4.94
C VAL A 75 -9.29 -8.25 3.52
N ASP A 76 -10.54 -8.56 3.19
CA ASP A 76 -10.88 -9.02 1.84
C ASP A 76 -10.54 -7.95 0.79
N ASP A 77 -10.77 -6.66 1.07
CA ASP A 77 -10.38 -5.57 0.15
C ASP A 77 -8.86 -5.49 -0.01
N ILE A 78 -8.07 -5.59 1.07
CA ILE A 78 -6.60 -5.51 0.92
C ILE A 78 -6.00 -6.75 0.24
N VAL A 79 -6.54 -7.94 0.50
CA VAL A 79 -6.14 -9.17 -0.19
C VAL A 79 -6.48 -9.08 -1.67
N SER A 80 -7.70 -8.65 -1.99
CA SER A 80 -8.13 -8.41 -3.36
C SER A 80 -7.24 -7.36 -4.04
N LEU A 81 -6.94 -6.26 -3.35
CA LEU A 81 -6.05 -5.22 -3.84
C LEU A 81 -4.68 -5.78 -4.20
N VAL A 82 -4.04 -6.55 -3.32
CA VAL A 82 -2.75 -7.19 -3.57
C VAL A 82 -2.81 -8.10 -4.80
N ILE A 83 -3.86 -8.92 -4.93
CA ILE A 83 -4.04 -9.79 -6.10
C ILE A 83 -4.10 -8.98 -7.39
N HIS A 84 -4.87 -7.89 -7.41
CA HIS A 84 -5.02 -7.05 -8.61
C HIS A 84 -3.74 -6.28 -8.95
N ILE A 85 -2.99 -5.81 -7.94
CA ILE A 85 -1.68 -5.19 -8.15
C ILE A 85 -0.74 -6.20 -8.80
N LEU A 86 -0.63 -7.41 -8.23
CA LEU A 86 0.24 -8.46 -8.77
C LEU A 86 -0.17 -8.88 -10.18
N ALA A 87 -1.47 -9.03 -10.43
CA ALA A 87 -2.00 -9.37 -11.75
C ALA A 87 -1.58 -8.32 -12.78
N ALA A 88 -1.73 -7.04 -12.44
CA ALA A 88 -1.37 -5.91 -13.29
C ALA A 88 0.15 -5.79 -13.50
N GLU A 89 0.96 -5.95 -12.46
CA GLU A 89 2.43 -5.88 -12.55
C GLU A 89 3.02 -7.08 -13.31
N ARG A 90 2.44 -8.27 -13.18
CA ARG A 90 2.87 -9.48 -13.91
C ARG A 90 2.28 -9.58 -15.32
N GLN A 91 1.28 -8.75 -15.65
CA GLN A 91 0.48 -8.84 -16.88
C GLN A 91 -0.15 -10.23 -17.05
N THR A 92 -0.67 -10.77 -15.97
CA THR A 92 -1.30 -12.09 -15.90
C THR A 92 -2.74 -11.96 -15.39
N VAL A 93 -3.59 -12.91 -15.78
CA VAL A 93 -4.95 -13.04 -15.25
C VAL A 93 -4.96 -13.93 -14.00
N GLU A 94 -3.96 -14.81 -13.87
CA GLU A 94 -3.83 -15.73 -12.75
C GLU A 94 -2.65 -15.35 -11.86
N VAL A 95 -2.96 -15.07 -10.60
CA VAL A 95 -1.99 -14.77 -9.56
C VAL A 95 -2.06 -15.88 -8.52
N ASN A 96 -0.96 -16.61 -8.38
CA ASN A 96 -0.79 -17.62 -7.35
C ASN A 96 0.32 -17.18 -6.41
N PHE A 97 0.05 -17.19 -5.11
CA PHE A 97 1.04 -17.04 -4.06
C PHE A 97 0.57 -17.80 -2.81
N ARG A 98 1.53 -18.22 -2.00
CA ARG A 98 1.28 -18.92 -0.74
C ARG A 98 0.82 -17.95 0.34
N LYS A 99 0.13 -18.44 1.38
CA LYS A 99 -0.35 -17.60 2.50
C LYS A 99 0.78 -16.83 3.19
N ASP A 100 1.97 -17.43 3.33
CA ASP A 100 3.15 -16.76 3.90
C ASP A 100 3.65 -15.60 3.04
N GLN A 101 3.42 -15.62 1.73
CA GLN A 101 3.78 -14.53 0.82
C GLN A 101 2.81 -13.36 0.88
N LEU A 102 1.54 -13.59 1.23
CA LEU A 102 0.55 -12.51 1.36
C LEU A 102 0.97 -11.44 2.36
N GLY A 103 1.47 -11.85 3.53
CA GLY A 103 1.97 -10.91 4.54
C GLY A 103 3.13 -10.07 4.02
N HIS A 104 4.03 -10.65 3.22
CA HIS A 104 5.12 -9.91 2.59
C HIS A 104 4.60 -8.86 1.59
N TYR A 105 3.60 -9.20 0.79
CA TYR A 105 3.00 -8.25 -0.16
C TYR A 105 2.26 -7.11 0.55
N ILE A 106 1.47 -7.42 1.58
CA ILE A 106 0.77 -6.39 2.38
C ILE A 106 1.78 -5.49 3.07
N SER A 107 2.85 -6.07 3.63
CA SER A 107 3.98 -5.31 4.18
C SER A 107 4.58 -4.40 3.12
N MET A 108 4.94 -4.91 1.93
CA MET A 108 5.49 -4.08 0.87
C MET A 108 4.54 -2.94 0.46
N LEU A 109 3.24 -3.19 0.41
CA LEU A 109 2.24 -2.15 0.13
C LEU A 109 2.24 -1.05 1.20
N HIS A 110 2.28 -1.43 2.48
CA HIS A 110 2.41 -0.49 3.60
C HIS A 110 3.64 0.42 3.44
N HIS A 111 4.79 -0.17 3.11
CA HIS A 111 6.04 0.56 2.89
C HIS A 111 5.97 1.53 1.73
N LEU A 112 5.50 1.06 0.57
CA LEU A 112 5.49 1.86 -0.64
C LEU A 112 4.53 3.05 -0.50
N ALA A 113 3.41 2.88 0.22
CA ALA A 113 2.53 3.98 0.58
C ALA A 113 3.23 5.02 1.49
N ALA A 114 4.02 4.59 2.47
CA ALA A 114 4.81 5.48 3.31
C ALA A 114 5.91 6.22 2.50
N LEU A 115 6.62 5.51 1.62
CA LEU A 115 7.64 6.09 0.75
C LEU A 115 7.06 7.12 -0.21
N GLU A 116 5.88 6.89 -0.78
CA GLU A 116 5.22 7.87 -1.65
C GLU A 116 4.88 9.15 -0.89
N ARG A 117 4.44 9.06 0.37
CA ARG A 117 4.21 10.25 1.22
C ARG A 117 5.50 11.03 1.46
N LEU A 118 6.59 10.34 1.79
CA LEU A 118 7.91 10.95 1.96
C LEU A 118 8.39 11.62 0.66
N ARG A 119 8.15 10.98 -0.49
CA ARG A 119 8.48 11.51 -1.81
C ARG A 119 7.74 12.83 -2.08
N ARG A 120 6.45 12.89 -1.79
CA ARG A 120 5.62 14.11 -1.96
C ARG A 120 6.06 15.26 -1.10
N ASN A 121 6.59 14.96 0.09
CA ASN A 121 7.16 15.96 0.99
C ASN A 121 8.58 16.40 0.57
N GLY A 122 9.11 15.92 -0.56
CA GLY A 122 10.43 16.27 -1.06
C GLY A 122 11.57 15.64 -0.26
N LEU A 123 11.28 14.66 0.59
CA LEU A 123 12.25 14.03 1.49
C LEU A 123 13.02 12.89 0.83
N LEU A 124 12.46 12.30 -0.22
CA LEU A 124 13.12 11.32 -1.06
C LEU A 124 12.67 11.43 -2.51
N ALA A 125 13.41 10.78 -3.40
CA ALA A 125 13.04 10.56 -4.79
C ALA A 125 13.13 9.07 -5.11
N TYR A 126 12.30 8.61 -6.04
CA TYR A 126 12.39 7.27 -6.59
C TYR A 126 13.50 7.24 -7.64
N LYS A 127 14.39 6.25 -7.56
CA LYS A 127 15.43 6.01 -8.56
C LYS A 127 14.93 5.14 -9.72
N SER A 128 13.93 4.32 -9.46
CA SER A 128 13.24 3.45 -10.42
C SER A 128 11.75 3.35 -10.10
N PHE A 129 10.97 2.71 -10.95
CA PHE A 129 9.59 2.37 -10.63
C PHE A 129 9.53 1.43 -9.42
N MET A 130 8.52 1.63 -8.57
CA MET A 130 8.30 0.79 -7.40
C MET A 130 7.32 -0.33 -7.73
N SER A 131 7.58 -1.51 -7.18
CA SER A 131 6.78 -2.72 -7.36
C SER A 131 6.56 -3.43 -6.03
N ILE A 132 5.43 -4.11 -5.91
CA ILE A 132 5.11 -4.92 -4.73
C ILE A 132 5.90 -6.25 -4.71
N GLU A 133 6.57 -6.61 -5.80
CA GLU A 133 7.32 -7.86 -5.91
C GLU A 133 8.52 -7.87 -4.95
N PRO A 134 8.72 -8.94 -4.14
CA PRO A 134 9.78 -9.01 -3.14
C PRO A 134 11.20 -8.86 -3.72
N GLU A 135 11.41 -9.32 -4.95
CA GLU A 135 12.69 -9.22 -5.66
C GLU A 135 12.90 -7.87 -6.35
N ALA A 136 11.91 -6.98 -6.36
CA ALA A 136 12.06 -5.65 -6.92
C ALA A 136 13.05 -4.84 -6.08
N ALA A 137 14.02 -4.21 -6.75
CA ALA A 137 15.08 -3.46 -6.08
C ALA A 137 14.57 -2.24 -5.28
N ASN A 138 13.39 -1.70 -5.63
CA ASN A 138 12.70 -0.59 -4.96
C ASN A 138 13.65 0.49 -4.41
N GLU A 139 14.34 1.19 -5.31
CA GLU A 139 15.45 2.08 -4.94
C GLU A 139 15.00 3.53 -4.71
N VAL A 140 15.35 4.09 -3.56
CA VAL A 140 15.11 5.51 -3.22
C VAL A 140 16.41 6.27 -3.02
N VAL A 141 16.37 7.58 -3.27
CA VAL A 141 17.48 8.51 -3.03
C VAL A 141 17.01 9.62 -2.11
N ILE A 142 17.82 10.00 -1.13
CA ILE A 142 17.56 11.15 -0.25
C ILE A 142 18.27 12.37 -0.88
N PRO A 143 17.54 13.41 -1.32
CA PRO A 143 18.12 14.64 -1.85
C PRO A 143 19.04 15.32 -0.83
N GLN A 144 20.06 16.03 -1.30
CA GLN A 144 21.00 16.74 -0.41
C GLN A 144 20.29 17.70 0.57
N GLY A 145 19.23 18.39 0.12
CA GLY A 145 18.44 19.28 0.98
C GLY A 145 17.68 18.60 2.11
N ALA A 146 17.50 17.27 2.06
CA ALA A 146 16.81 16.47 3.07
C ALA A 146 17.76 15.68 3.99
N ILE A 147 19.09 15.82 3.83
CA ILE A 147 20.10 15.07 4.61
C ILE A 147 19.95 15.27 6.13
N TYR A 148 19.60 16.47 6.57
CA TYR A 148 19.39 16.78 7.99
C TYR A 148 18.18 16.03 8.59
N GLN A 149 17.29 15.50 7.75
CA GLN A 149 16.15 14.68 8.14
C GLN A 149 16.39 13.19 7.81
N ALA A 150 17.55 12.82 7.28
CA ALA A 150 17.83 11.46 6.79
C ALA A 150 17.62 10.39 7.87
N ASP A 151 17.95 10.67 9.13
CA ASP A 151 17.75 9.70 10.21
C ASP A 151 16.29 9.55 10.60
N ALA A 152 15.48 10.62 10.51
CA ALA A 152 14.04 10.53 10.71
C ALA A 152 13.38 9.76 9.56
N ILE A 153 13.79 10.03 8.31
CA ILE A 153 13.36 9.33 7.11
C ILE A 153 13.72 7.84 7.22
N ARG A 154 14.95 7.52 7.60
CA ARG A 154 15.38 6.13 7.82
C ARG A 154 14.57 5.46 8.91
N ARG A 155 14.29 6.13 10.03
CA ARG A 155 13.44 5.57 11.08
C ARG A 155 12.03 5.28 10.57
N GLU A 156 11.42 6.17 9.79
CA GLU A 156 10.10 5.94 9.22
C GLU A 156 10.09 4.77 8.21
N ILE A 157 11.15 4.64 7.41
CA ILE A 157 11.33 3.50 6.50
C ILE A 157 11.52 2.21 7.30
N MET A 158 12.35 2.21 8.34
CA MET A 158 12.61 1.02 9.15
C MET A 158 11.39 0.63 10.00
N GLN A 159 10.60 1.59 10.47
CA GLN A 159 9.36 1.34 11.22
C GLN A 159 8.26 0.73 10.35
N SER A 160 8.33 0.86 9.03
CA SER A 160 7.42 0.13 8.15
C SER A 160 7.85 -1.33 7.93
N MET A 161 9.14 -1.68 8.20
CA MET A 161 9.78 -2.99 7.94
C MET A 161 9.61 -4.05 9.03
N HIS A 162 8.96 -3.70 10.14
CA HIS A 162 8.73 -4.56 11.30
C HIS A 162 7.25 -4.90 11.43
#